data_AF-A0A545V6P6-F1
#
_entry.id   AF-A0A545V6P6-F1
#
_cell.length_a   1.000
_cell.length_b   1.000
_cell.length_c   1.000
_cell.angle_alpha   90.00
_cell.angle_beta   90.00
_cell.angle_gamma   90.00
#
_symmetry.space_group_name_H-M   'P 1'
#
loop_
_entity.id
_entity.type
_entity.pdbx_description
1 polymer ?
#
loop_
_entity_poly.entity_id
_entity_poly.type
_entity_poly.pdbx_seq_one_letter_code
_entity_poly.pdbx_strand_id
1 'polypeptide(L)' 'MLDHALGDHQYDSVLISALAVIGVRDDGGWQSALDYTLVLSAVIKVARILVLYHVYNERQAKVRAIMEERGMREADAR' A
#
# COMPACT_ATOMS: atom_id res chain seq x y z
N MET A 1 24.19 -11.33 -19.61
CA MET A 1 23.66 -9.97 -19.34
C MET A 1 22.16 -10.04 -19.58
N LEU A 2 21.35 -9.33 -18.78
CA LEU A 2 19.92 -9.56 -18.62
C LEU A 2 19.10 -9.12 -19.85
N ASP A 3 19.25 -9.79 -20.99
CA ASP A 3 18.50 -9.51 -22.23
C ASP A 3 17.12 -10.19 -22.24
N HIS A 4 16.39 -10.09 -21.12
CA HIS A 4 14.95 -10.36 -21.16
C HIS A 4 14.26 -9.07 -21.58
N ALA A 5 13.67 -9.09 -22.79
CA ALA A 5 12.73 -8.06 -23.20
C ALA A 5 11.60 -8.04 -22.16
N LEU A 6 11.66 -7.07 -21.26
CA LEU A 6 10.56 -6.73 -20.38
C LEU A 6 9.39 -6.39 -21.32
N GLY A 7 8.40 -7.28 -21.40
CA GLY A 7 7.23 -7.11 -22.27
C GLY A 7 6.55 -5.77 -22.00
N ASP A 8 5.72 -5.31 -22.95
CA ASP A 8 5.11 -3.97 -23.07
C ASP A 8 4.29 -3.45 -21.85
N HIS A 9 4.33 -4.17 -20.73
CA HIS A 9 3.58 -3.98 -19.49
C HIS A 9 4.43 -3.42 -18.33
N GLN A 10 5.65 -2.96 -18.61
CA GLN A 10 6.62 -2.53 -17.59
C GLN A 10 6.12 -1.37 -16.72
N TYR A 11 5.15 -0.61 -17.25
CA TYR A 11 4.54 0.55 -16.59
C TYR A 11 3.11 0.28 -16.08
N ASP A 12 2.60 -0.95 -16.22
CA ASP A 12 1.22 -1.29 -15.80
C ASP A 12 1.04 -1.15 -14.29
N SER A 13 2.13 -1.28 -13.53
CA SER A 13 2.11 -1.00 -12.11
C SER A 13 2.44 0.46 -11.85
N VAL A 14 1.41 1.23 -11.51
CA VAL A 14 1.53 2.62 -11.03
C VAL A 14 2.59 2.74 -9.92
N LEU A 15 2.70 1.73 -9.05
CA LEU A 15 3.70 1.71 -7.98
C LEU A 15 5.13 1.61 -8.52
N ILE A 16 5.39 0.72 -9.48
CA ILE A 16 6.72 0.54 -10.07
C ILE A 16 7.10 1.78 -10.88
N SER A 17 6.17 2.33 -11.65
CA SER A 17 6.35 3.58 -12.38
C SER A 17 6.68 4.76 -11.45
N ALA A 18 5.93 4.90 -10.35
CA ALA A 18 6.20 5.94 -9.36
C ALA A 18 7.56 5.77 -8.70
N LEU A 19 7.93 4.54 -8.31
CA LEU A 19 9.24 4.25 -7.73
C LEU A 19 10.37 4.61 -8.71
N ALA A 20 10.25 4.22 -9.98
CA ALA A 20 11.23 4.55 -11.00
C ALA A 20 11.46 6.06 -11.12
N VAL A 21 10.40 6.87 -11.11
CA VAL A 21 10.49 8.34 -11.15
C VAL A 21 11.19 8.89 -9.90
N ILE A 22 10.88 8.38 -8.70
CA ILE A 22 11.52 8.83 -7.46
C ILE A 22 13.03 8.47 -7.43
N GLY A 23 13.44 7.45 -8.18
CA GLY A 23 14.84 7.05 -8.31
C GLY A 23 15.69 7.98 -9.18
N VAL A 24 15.08 8.91 -9.92
CA VAL A 24 15.79 9.87 -10.78
C VAL A 24 16.12 11.14 -9.98
N ARG A 25 17.37 11.58 -10.09
CA ARG A 25 17.88 12.82 -9.50
C ARG A 25 17.68 14.00 -10.46
N ASP A 26 17.71 15.21 -9.93
CA ASP A 26 17.49 16.46 -10.67
C ASP A 26 18.45 16.67 -11.86
N ASP A 27 19.64 16.06 -11.83
CA ASP A 27 20.62 16.10 -12.92
C ASP A 27 20.38 15.04 -14.00
N GLY A 28 19.27 14.29 -13.92
CA GLY A 28 18.93 13.19 -14.82
C GLY A 28 19.70 11.89 -14.53
N GLY A 29 20.53 11.86 -13.48
CA GLY A 29 21.20 10.65 -13.02
C GLY A 29 20.30 9.78 -12.14
N TRP A 30 20.71 8.54 -11.90
CA TRP A 30 20.07 7.67 -10.91
C TRP A 30 20.60 7.97 -9.50
N GLN A 31 19.72 7.89 -8.50
CA GLN A 31 20.13 7.94 -7.09
C GLN A 31 21.09 6.79 -6.76
N SER A 32 21.98 7.01 -5.78
CA SER A 32 22.87 5.96 -5.32
C SER A 32 22.07 4.81 -4.69
N ALA A 33 22.58 3.58 -4.76
CA ALA A 33 21.90 2.43 -4.20
C ALA A 33 21.64 2.59 -2.69
N LEU A 34 22.55 3.21 -1.95
CA LEU A 34 22.41 3.45 -0.51
C LEU A 34 21.29 4.44 -0.21
N ASP A 35 21.23 5.54 -0.96
CA ASP A 35 20.22 6.59 -0.75
C ASP A 35 18.83 6.11 -1.20
N TYR A 36 18.77 5.42 -2.33
CA TYR A 36 17.51 4.88 -2.86
C TYR A 36 16.96 3.74 -1.98
N THR A 37 17.82 2.98 -1.29
CA THR A 37 17.38 1.97 -0.31
C THR A 37 16.58 2.61 0.83
N LEU A 38 16.92 3.83 1.26
CA LEU A 38 16.17 4.55 2.29
C LEU A 38 14.78 4.94 1.79
N VAL A 39 14.68 5.40 0.54
CA VAL A 39 13.40 5.71 -0.13
C VAL A 39 12.52 4.46 -0.20
N LEU A 40 13.04 3.35 -0.71
CA LEU A 40 12.31 2.08 -0.79
C LEU A 40 11.83 1.62 0.58
N SER A 41 12.69 1.73 1.60
CA SER A 41 12.34 1.39 2.98
C SER A 41 11.20 2.26 3.52
N ALA A 42 11.20 3.56 3.22
CA ALA A 42 10.13 4.47 3.60
C ALA A 42 8.80 4.10 2.91
N VAL A 43 8.82 3.83 1.61
CA VAL A 43 7.63 3.39 0.85
C VAL A 43 7.03 2.12 1.43
N ILE A 44 7.87 1.11 1.71
CA ILE A 44 7.42 -0.16 2.32
C ILE A 44 6.79 0.07 3.69
N LYS A 45 7.37 0.93 4.53
CA LYS A 45 6.82 1.26 5.85
C LYS A 45 5.44 1.92 5.74
N VAL A 46 5.31 2.92 4.85
CA VAL A 46 4.03 3.62 4.63
C VAL A 46 2.98 2.64 4.11
N ALA A 47 3.31 1.84 3.10
CA ALA A 47 2.40 0.83 2.56
C ALA A 47 1.90 -0.14 3.63
N ARG A 48 2.80 -0.62 4.50
CA ARG A 48 2.43 -1.51 5.61
C ARG A 48 1.47 -0.86 6.59
N ILE A 49 1.68 0.41 6.94
CA ILE A 49 0.80 1.16 7.84
C ILE A 49 -0.58 1.37 7.20
N LEU A 50 -0.64 1.69 5.90
CA LEU A 50 -1.91 1.85 5.19
C LEU A 50 -2.72 0.55 5.15
N VAL A 51 -2.06 -0.58 4.89
CA VAL A 51 -2.72 -1.91 4.93
C VAL A 51 -3.23 -2.22 6.34
N LEU A 52 -2.42 -1.96 7.37
CA LEU A 52 -2.83 -2.17 8.76
C LEU A 52 -4.05 -1.30 9.13
N TYR A 53 -4.04 -0.04 8.71
CA TYR A 53 -5.14 0.90 8.94
C TYR A 53 -6.42 0.44 8.24
N HIS A 54 -6.32 -0.03 7.00
CA HIS A 54 -7.44 -0.58 6.26
C HIS A 54 -8.06 -1.79 6.99
N VAL A 55 -7.24 -2.77 7.36
CA VAL A 55 -7.69 -3.96 8.10
C VAL A 55 -8.31 -3.58 9.46
N TYR A 56 -7.72 -2.61 10.16
CA TYR A 56 -8.26 -2.12 11.42
C TYR A 56 -9.66 -1.53 11.22
N ASN A 57 -9.85 -0.67 10.22
CA ASN A 57 -11.14 -0.05 9.94
C ASN A 57 -12.20 -1.08 9.53
N GLU A 58 -11.85 -2.04 8.68
CA GLU A 58 -12.76 -3.13 8.32
C GLU A 58 -13.21 -3.93 9.54
N ARG A 59 -12.27 -4.22 10.45
CA ARG A 59 -12.59 -4.91 11.70
C ARG A 59 -13.53 -4.09 12.57
N GLN A 60 -13.28 -2.78 12.72
CA GLN A 60 -14.15 -1.90 13.50
C GLN A 60 -15.56 -1.82 12.90
N ALA A 61 -15.68 -1.73 11.57
CA ALA A 61 -16.97 -1.74 10.89
C ALA A 61 -17.74 -3.05 11.16
N LYS A 62 -17.08 -4.20 11.06
CA LYS A 62 -17.70 -5.51 11.38
C LYS A 62 -18.14 -5.60 12.84
N VAL A 63 -17.32 -5.12 13.78
CA VAL A 63 -17.67 -5.10 15.21
C VAL A 63 -18.91 -4.24 15.46
N ARG A 64 -18.98 -3.05 14.84
CA ARG A 64 -20.16 -2.16 14.96
C ARG A 64 -21.43 -2.82 14.42
N ALA A 65 -21.38 -3.41 13.23
CA ALA A 65 -22.52 -4.11 12.64
C ALA A 65 -23.04 -5.23 13.55
N ILE A 66 -22.15 -6.06 14.11
CA ILE A 66 -22.53 -7.14 15.04
C ILE A 66 -23.16 -6.60 16.34
N MET A 67 -22.64 -5.49 16.87
CA MET A 67 -23.19 -4.85 18.07
C MET A 67 -24.60 -4.29 17.82
N GLU A 68 -24.82 -3.66 16.66
CA GLU A 68 -26.12 -3.14 16.25
C GLU A 68 -27.14 -4.27 16.06
N GLU A 69 -26.77 -5.34 15.36
CA GLU A 69 -27.63 -6.53 15.20
C GLU A 69 -27.98 -7.22 16.52
N ARG A 70 -27.04 -7.27 17.47
CA ARG A 70 -27.30 -7.81 18.83
C ARG A 70 -28.25 -6.92 19.61
N GLY A 71 -28.02 -5.60 19.59
CA GLY A 71 -28.88 -4.63 20.28
C GLY A 71 -30.31 -4.62 19.76
N MET A 72 -30.52 -4.76 18.44
CA MET A 72 -31.85 -4.88 17.85
C MET A 72 -32.56 -6.17 18.29
N ARG A 73 -31.87 -7.31 18.27
CA ARG A 73 -32.45 -8.59 18.73
C ARG A 73 -32.85 -8.59 20.20
N GLU A 74 -32.12 -7.88 21.06
CA GLU A 74 -32.47 -7.75 22.48
C GLU A 74 -33.65 -6.79 22.71
N ALA A 75 -33.81 -5.77 21.86
CA ALA A 75 -34.95 -4.86 21.90
C ALA A 75 -36.25 -5.51 21.41
N ASP A 76 -36.19 -6.32 20.35
CA ASP A 76 -37.36 -7.02 19.79
C ASP A 76 -37.87 -8.16 20.69
N ALA A 77 -37.07 -8.60 21.68
CA ALA A 77 -37.43 -9.66 22.63
C ALA A 77 -38.12 -9.15 23.91
N ARG A 78 -38.35 -7.84 24.06
CA ARG A 78 -39.06 -7.20 25.18
C ARG A 78 -40.43 -6.71 24.77
#